data_AF-A0A3B4GMG0-F1
#
_entry.id   AF-A0A3B4GMG0-F1
#
_cell.length_a   1.000
_cell.length_b   1.000
_cell.length_c   1.000
_cell.angle_alpha   90.00
_cell.angle_beta   90.00
_cell.angle_gamma   90.00
#
_symmetry.space_group_name_H-M   'P 1'
#
loop_
_entity.id
_entity.type
_entity.pdbx_description
1 polymer ?
#
loop_
_entity_poly.entity_id
_entity_poly.type
_entity_poly.pdbx_seq_one_letter_code
_entity_poly.pdbx_strand_id
1 'polypeptide(L)'
;MVWFHCNQCFKRRGSTFAASSCGHVFCEACVKSPCTVCGASCSYLAINEMKPQEKMFFNDPVKLIQSRLEHMCQIVIFQQMQMERVMAQFKHKSAELERRLKEVTEQSYQLSDLQRENADLKKQLQLSPGQFQTETQRMSLPVAVTSPTPTSLSTPT
;
A
#
# COMPACT_ATOMS: atom_id res chain seq x y z
N MET A 1 -11.98 -19.63 -34.58
CA MET A 1 -12.86 -18.47 -34.28
C MET A 1 -14.21 -18.76 -34.88
N VAL A 2 -15.27 -18.57 -34.11
CA VAL A 2 -16.61 -19.03 -34.47
C VAL A 2 -17.65 -17.91 -34.21
N TRP A 3 -17.31 -16.81 -33.55
CA TRP A 3 -18.32 -15.93 -32.93
C TRP A 3 -19.36 -15.31 -33.89
N PHE A 4 -19.02 -15.01 -35.14
CA PHE A 4 -19.97 -14.50 -36.14
C PHE A 4 -19.90 -15.29 -37.46
N HIS A 5 -20.89 -15.08 -38.33
CA HIS A 5 -21.03 -15.77 -39.62
C HIS A 5 -21.43 -14.78 -40.72
N CYS A 6 -21.35 -15.22 -41.98
CA CYS A 6 -21.89 -14.44 -43.10
C CYS A 6 -23.42 -14.48 -43.06
N ASN A 7 -24.08 -13.33 -43.06
CA ASN A 7 -25.54 -13.24 -42.98
C ASN A 7 -26.26 -13.77 -44.24
N GLN A 8 -25.54 -14.01 -45.34
CA GLN A 8 -26.11 -14.60 -46.56
C GLN A 8 -25.98 -16.12 -46.63
N CYS A 9 -24.77 -16.64 -46.41
CA CYS A 9 -24.49 -18.07 -46.61
C CYS A 9 -24.35 -18.85 -45.30
N PHE A 10 -24.46 -18.18 -44.16
CA PHE A 10 -24.37 -18.72 -42.79
C PHE A 10 -23.06 -19.45 -42.47
N LYS A 11 -22.07 -19.36 -43.37
CA LYS A 11 -20.75 -19.94 -43.16
C LYS A 11 -19.94 -19.04 -42.23
N ARG A 12 -19.25 -19.70 -41.30
CA ARG A 12 -18.24 -19.10 -40.41
C ARG A 12 -16.83 -19.16 -41.03
N ARG A 13 -16.72 -19.78 -42.21
CA ARG A 13 -15.48 -19.92 -42.97
C ARG A 13 -15.35 -18.75 -43.95
N GLY A 14 -14.28 -17.99 -43.80
CA GLY A 14 -13.88 -16.87 -44.66
C GLY A 14 -12.55 -16.33 -44.15
N SER A 15 -11.63 -16.00 -45.05
CA SER A 15 -10.36 -15.31 -44.75
C SER A 15 -10.63 -13.86 -44.35
N THR A 16 -11.61 -13.23 -44.97
CA THR A 16 -11.99 -11.83 -44.76
C THR A 16 -13.53 -11.67 -44.71
N PHE A 17 -13.98 -10.79 -43.83
CA PHE A 17 -15.39 -10.42 -43.68
C PHE A 17 -15.52 -8.90 -43.77
N ALA A 18 -16.65 -8.42 -44.29
CA ALA A 18 -16.98 -7.01 -44.39
C ALA A 18 -18.32 -6.72 -43.71
N ALA A 19 -18.43 -5.56 -43.06
CA ALA A 19 -19.70 -5.03 -42.57
C ALA A 19 -20.24 -4.01 -43.56
N SER A 20 -21.54 -4.07 -43.81
CA SER A 20 -22.26 -3.09 -44.61
C SER A 20 -22.67 -1.87 -43.77
N SER A 21 -22.94 -0.74 -44.41
CA SER A 21 -23.45 0.47 -43.73
C SER A 21 -24.81 0.27 -43.02
N CYS A 22 -25.56 -0.77 -43.37
CA CYS A 22 -26.79 -1.17 -42.67
C CYS A 22 -26.56 -2.18 -41.53
N GLY A 23 -25.32 -2.55 -41.22
CA GLY A 23 -24.96 -3.41 -40.08
C GLY A 23 -24.93 -4.91 -40.38
N HIS A 24 -25.20 -5.35 -41.60
CA HIS A 24 -25.08 -6.77 -41.98
C HIS A 24 -23.65 -7.16 -42.33
N VAL A 25 -23.26 -8.38 -41.95
CA VAL A 25 -21.90 -8.92 -42.12
C VAL A 25 -21.87 -9.97 -43.23
N PHE A 26 -20.89 -9.89 -44.11
CA PHE A 26 -20.74 -10.80 -45.25
C PHE A 26 -19.31 -11.30 -45.40
N CYS A 27 -19.14 -12.54 -45.85
CA CYS A 27 -17.84 -12.99 -46.36
C CYS A 27 -17.56 -12.34 -47.72
N GLU A 28 -16.29 -12.30 -48.14
CA GLU A 28 -15.85 -11.74 -49.42
C GLU A 28 -16.69 -12.21 -50.63
N ALA A 29 -17.08 -13.48 -50.68
CA ALA A 29 -17.85 -14.06 -51.79
C ALA A 29 -19.34 -13.63 -51.81
N CYS A 30 -19.85 -13.06 -50.71
CA CYS A 30 -21.26 -12.66 -50.57
C CYS A 30 -21.46 -11.15 -50.55
N VAL A 31 -20.38 -10.36 -50.65
CA VAL A 31 -20.48 -8.89 -50.77
C VAL A 31 -21.10 -8.55 -52.14
N LYS A 32 -22.28 -7.93 -52.14
CA LYS A 32 -23.03 -7.53 -53.33
C LYS A 32 -23.83 -6.25 -53.03
N SER A 33 -24.09 -5.43 -54.05
CA SER A 33 -25.01 -4.30 -53.95
C SER A 33 -26.18 -4.53 -54.91
N PRO A 34 -27.45 -4.46 -54.45
CA PRO A 34 -27.89 -4.08 -53.10
C PRO A 34 -27.65 -5.17 -52.04
N CYS A 35 -27.75 -4.78 -50.76
CA CYS A 35 -27.62 -5.70 -49.63
C CYS A 35 -28.64 -6.83 -49.71
N THR A 36 -28.18 -8.08 -49.67
CA THR A 36 -29.06 -9.24 -49.85
C THR A 36 -29.94 -9.57 -48.65
N VAL A 37 -29.72 -8.92 -47.50
CA VAL A 37 -30.52 -9.12 -46.29
C VAL A 37 -31.67 -8.11 -46.18
N CYS A 38 -31.41 -6.82 -46.44
CA CYS A 38 -32.42 -5.77 -46.29
C CYS A 38 -32.76 -5.01 -47.58
N GLY A 39 -32.09 -5.29 -48.70
CA GLY A 39 -32.33 -4.65 -50.00
C GLY A 39 -31.76 -3.23 -50.15
N ALA A 40 -31.19 -2.64 -49.10
CA ALA A 40 -30.63 -1.29 -49.16
C ALA A 40 -29.33 -1.21 -49.98
N SER A 41 -29.11 -0.11 -50.69
CA SER A 41 -27.81 0.22 -51.28
C SER A 41 -26.82 0.54 -50.15
N CYS A 42 -25.82 -0.34 -49.96
CA CYS A 42 -24.88 -0.23 -48.85
C CYS A 42 -23.45 -0.06 -49.34
N SER A 43 -22.66 0.72 -48.60
CA SER A 43 -21.20 0.62 -48.65
C SER A 43 -20.74 -0.54 -47.77
N TYR A 44 -19.56 -1.09 -48.08
CA TYR A 44 -18.97 -2.22 -47.36
C TYR A 44 -17.58 -1.83 -46.87
N LEU A 45 -17.28 -2.13 -45.61
CA LEU A 45 -15.97 -1.93 -45.01
C LEU A 45 -15.44 -3.26 -44.48
N ALA A 46 -14.22 -3.61 -44.85
CA ALA A 46 -13.58 -4.83 -44.37
C ALA A 46 -13.29 -4.74 -42.87
N ILE A 47 -13.63 -5.78 -42.11
CA ILE A 47 -13.52 -5.77 -40.64
C ILE A 47 -12.05 -5.66 -40.19
N ASN A 48 -11.10 -6.20 -40.96
CA ASN A 48 -9.67 -6.08 -40.71
C ASN A 48 -9.12 -4.66 -40.92
N GLU A 49 -9.84 -3.78 -41.63
CA GLU A 49 -9.45 -2.39 -41.87
C GLU A 49 -10.05 -1.42 -40.83
N MET A 50 -11.01 -1.89 -40.02
CA MET A 50 -11.65 -1.09 -38.97
C MET A 50 -10.69 -0.69 -37.84
N LYS A 51 -11.05 0.38 -37.13
CA LYS A 51 -10.32 0.81 -35.93
C LYS A 51 -10.41 -0.27 -34.84
N PRO A 52 -9.41 -0.40 -33.94
CA PRO A 52 -9.43 -1.41 -32.89
C PRO A 52 -10.69 -1.39 -32.01
N GLN A 53 -11.24 -0.20 -31.73
CA GLN A 53 -12.48 -0.03 -30.98
C GLN A 53 -13.71 -0.61 -31.70
N GLU A 54 -13.77 -0.52 -33.02
CA GLU A 54 -14.85 -1.06 -33.85
C GLU A 54 -14.71 -2.57 -34.05
N LYS A 55 -13.46 -3.05 -34.18
CA LYS A 55 -13.16 -4.49 -34.26
C LYS A 55 -13.65 -5.27 -33.03
N MET A 56 -13.76 -4.62 -31.88
CA MET A 56 -14.17 -5.28 -30.64
C MET A 56 -15.56 -5.92 -30.74
N PHE A 57 -16.46 -5.36 -31.57
CA PHE A 57 -17.82 -5.89 -31.76
C PHE A 57 -17.85 -7.24 -32.49
N PHE A 58 -16.74 -7.59 -33.16
CA PHE A 58 -16.59 -8.85 -33.89
C PHE A 58 -15.72 -9.86 -33.13
N ASN A 59 -15.16 -9.48 -31.98
CA ASN A 59 -14.38 -10.37 -31.16
C ASN A 59 -15.28 -11.33 -30.37
N ASP A 60 -14.73 -12.48 -30.02
CA ASP A 60 -15.37 -13.45 -29.12
C ASP A 60 -15.62 -12.80 -27.75
N PRO A 61 -16.88 -12.66 -27.30
CA PRO A 61 -17.21 -11.98 -26.06
C PRO A 61 -16.69 -12.74 -24.86
N VAL A 62 -16.57 -14.07 -24.91
CA VAL A 62 -15.99 -14.85 -23.82
C VAL A 62 -14.53 -14.45 -23.62
N LYS A 63 -13.77 -14.31 -24.73
CA LYS A 63 -12.37 -13.86 -24.66
C LYS A 63 -12.26 -12.41 -24.22
N LEU A 64 -13.16 -11.53 -24.67
CA LEU A 64 -13.17 -10.14 -24.26
C LEU A 64 -13.42 -10.01 -22.74
N ILE A 65 -14.40 -10.74 -22.23
CA ILE A 65 -14.72 -10.80 -20.80
C ILE A 65 -13.54 -11.37 -20.03
N GLN A 66 -12.98 -12.50 -20.48
CA GLN A 66 -11.83 -13.13 -19.85
C GLN A 66 -10.65 -12.15 -19.73
N SER A 67 -10.27 -11.50 -20.83
CA SER A 67 -9.16 -10.54 -20.83
C SER A 67 -9.40 -9.35 -19.89
N ARG A 68 -10.63 -8.84 -19.84
CA ARG A 68 -11.00 -7.76 -18.90
C ARG A 68 -10.97 -8.22 -17.45
N LEU A 69 -11.45 -9.43 -17.17
CA LEU A 69 -11.41 -10.02 -15.82
C LEU A 69 -9.99 -10.25 -15.35
N GLU A 70 -9.11 -10.80 -16.21
CA GLU A 70 -7.69 -10.99 -15.90
C GLU A 70 -7.03 -9.67 -15.47
N HIS A 71 -7.28 -8.59 -16.21
CA HIS A 71 -6.77 -7.27 -15.85
C HIS A 71 -7.33 -6.75 -14.52
N MET A 72 -8.65 -6.92 -14.28
CA MET A 72 -9.25 -6.54 -13.00
C MET A 72 -8.68 -7.34 -11.82
N CYS A 73 -8.44 -8.64 -11.99
CA CYS A 73 -7.82 -9.48 -10.97
C CYS A 73 -6.42 -8.97 -10.59
N GLN A 74 -5.62 -8.55 -11.57
CA GLN A 74 -4.29 -7.96 -11.30
C GLN A 74 -4.38 -6.70 -10.45
N ILE A 75 -5.36 -5.82 -10.72
CA ILE A 75 -5.61 -4.62 -9.92
C ILE A 75 -5.99 -5.00 -8.49
N VAL A 76 -6.88 -5.97 -8.31
CA VAL A 76 -7.32 -6.43 -6.98
C VAL A 76 -6.14 -6.99 -6.19
N ILE A 77 -5.30 -7.83 -6.80
CA ILE A 77 -4.11 -8.39 -6.14
C ILE A 77 -3.18 -7.26 -5.70
N PHE A 78 -2.91 -6.29 -6.57
CA PHE A 78 -2.08 -5.14 -6.22
C PHE A 78 -2.65 -4.37 -5.02
N GLN A 79 -3.95 -4.06 -5.04
CA GLN A 79 -4.61 -3.33 -3.96
C GLN A 79 -4.60 -4.12 -2.64
N GLN A 80 -4.81 -5.44 -2.71
CA GLN A 80 -4.71 -6.33 -1.56
C GLN A 80 -3.32 -6.28 -0.93
N MET A 81 -2.26 -6.37 -1.75
CA MET A 81 -0.88 -6.28 -1.25
C MET A 81 -0.59 -4.92 -0.58
N GLN A 82 -1.15 -3.82 -1.09
CA GLN A 82 -1.02 -2.51 -0.44
C GLN A 82 -1.71 -2.51 0.94
N MET A 83 -2.92 -3.05 1.01
CA MET A 83 -3.68 -3.16 2.27
C MET A 83 -2.94 -4.00 3.30
N GLU A 84 -2.36 -5.14 2.89
CA GLU A 84 -1.57 -6.01 3.77
C GLU A 84 -0.35 -5.31 4.37
N ARG A 85 0.35 -4.47 3.57
CA ARG A 85 1.47 -3.66 4.06
C ARG A 85 1.03 -2.67 5.13
N VAL A 86 -0.07 -1.97 4.90
CA VAL A 86 -0.65 -1.03 5.87
C VAL A 86 -1.03 -1.76 7.15
N MET A 87 -1.74 -2.89 7.04
CA MET A 87 -2.12 -3.71 8.19
C MET A 87 -0.90 -4.17 8.99
N ALA A 88 0.18 -4.62 8.33
CA ALA A 88 1.41 -5.03 8.99
C ALA A 88 2.05 -3.88 9.77
N GLN A 89 2.09 -2.67 9.20
CA GLN A 89 2.62 -1.49 9.86
C GLN A 89 1.79 -1.12 11.11
N PHE A 90 0.46 -1.15 11.01
CA PHE A 90 -0.41 -0.87 12.16
C PHE A 90 -0.28 -1.93 13.25
N LYS A 91 -0.18 -3.21 12.89
CA LYS A 91 0.09 -4.30 13.85
C LYS A 91 1.41 -4.09 14.60
N HIS A 92 2.48 -3.74 13.89
CA HIS A 92 3.78 -3.44 14.51
C HIS A 92 3.69 -2.26 15.49
N LYS A 93 3.08 -1.14 15.07
CA LYS A 93 2.89 0.02 15.94
C LYS A 93 2.05 -0.31 17.17
N SER A 94 0.99 -1.09 17.01
CA SER A 94 0.15 -1.54 18.12
C SER A 94 0.94 -2.35 19.14
N ALA A 95 1.74 -3.32 18.68
CA ALA A 95 2.55 -4.15 19.56
C ALA A 95 3.61 -3.32 20.31
N GLU A 96 4.24 -2.35 19.65
CA GLU A 96 5.21 -1.45 20.27
C GLU A 96 4.56 -0.55 21.34
N LEU A 97 3.36 -0.02 21.06
CA LEU A 97 2.61 0.77 22.04
C LEU A 97 2.20 -0.09 23.25
N GLU A 98 1.77 -1.33 23.04
CA GLU A 98 1.43 -2.25 24.11
C GLU A 98 2.65 -2.59 24.99
N ARG A 99 3.82 -2.79 24.38
CA ARG A 99 5.09 -3.00 25.10
C ARG A 99 5.44 -1.80 25.98
N ARG A 100 5.39 -0.57 25.42
CA ARG A 100 5.68 0.66 26.16
C ARG A 100 4.69 0.88 27.31
N LEU A 101 3.41 0.56 27.10
CA LEU A 101 2.39 0.67 28.14
C LEU A 101 2.71 -0.25 29.32
N LYS A 102 3.14 -1.49 29.07
CA LYS A 102 3.57 -2.43 30.12
C LYS A 102 4.77 -1.88 30.89
N GLU A 103 5.77 -1.35 30.19
CA GLU A 103 6.97 -0.75 30.82
C GLU A 103 6.62 0.44 31.72
N VAL A 104 5.80 1.37 31.24
CA VAL A 104 5.35 2.52 32.03
C VAL A 104 4.51 2.08 33.24
N THR A 105 3.69 1.05 33.08
CA THR A 105 2.87 0.50 34.16
C THR A 105 3.76 -0.09 35.27
N GLU A 106 4.76 -0.89 34.90
CA GLU A 106 5.74 -1.46 35.84
C GLU A 106 6.54 -0.36 36.55
N GLN A 107 7.03 0.64 35.81
CA GLN A 107 7.73 1.79 36.39
C GLN A 107 6.83 2.56 37.37
N SER A 108 5.55 2.70 37.08
CA SER A 108 4.59 3.35 37.99
C SER A 108 4.43 2.59 39.30
N TYR A 109 4.41 1.26 39.28
CA TYR A 109 4.38 0.45 40.50
C TYR A 109 5.66 0.63 41.32
N GLN A 110 6.83 0.51 40.67
CA GLN A 110 8.13 0.68 41.34
C GLN A 110 8.29 2.08 41.95
N LEU A 111 7.87 3.13 41.24
CA LEU A 111 7.89 4.50 41.78
C LEU A 111 6.97 4.65 43.00
N SER A 112 5.80 4.01 42.99
CA SER A 112 4.87 4.04 44.12
C SER A 112 5.46 3.36 45.35
N ASP A 113 6.13 2.22 45.17
CA ASP A 113 6.82 1.51 46.26
C ASP A 113 7.99 2.32 46.82
N LEU A 114 8.84 2.88 45.95
CA LEU A 114 9.95 3.75 46.37
C LEU A 114 9.48 5.03 47.08
N GLN A 115 8.33 5.58 46.69
CA GLN A 115 7.71 6.72 47.39
C GLN A 115 7.25 6.34 48.79
N ARG A 116 6.65 5.15 48.95
CA ARG A 116 6.24 4.61 50.25
C ARG A 116 7.46 4.41 51.16
N GLU A 117 8.50 3.73 50.67
CA GLU A 117 9.75 3.52 51.42
C GLU A 117 10.42 4.84 51.80
N ASN A 118 10.49 5.81 50.88
CA ASN A 118 11.01 7.15 51.18
C ASN A 118 10.23 7.85 52.29
N ALA A 119 8.90 7.74 52.27
CA ALA A 119 8.05 8.34 53.30
C ALA A 119 8.31 7.71 54.67
N ASP A 120 8.47 6.39 54.74
CA ASP A 120 8.75 5.67 55.98
C ASP A 120 10.14 5.99 56.53
N LEU A 121 11.17 6.02 55.69
CA LEU A 121 12.52 6.44 56.07
C LEU A 121 12.55 7.88 56.60
N LYS A 122 11.84 8.80 55.93
CA LYS A 122 11.70 10.20 56.41
C LYS A 122 11.06 10.27 57.79
N LYS A 123 10.04 9.45 58.08
CA LYS A 123 9.42 9.38 59.42
C LYS A 123 10.42 8.86 60.46
N GLN A 124 11.19 7.81 60.16
CA GLN A 124 12.19 7.27 61.09
C GLN A 124 13.28 8.29 61.44
N LEU A 125 13.74 9.07 60.46
CA LEU A 125 14.70 10.15 60.68
C LEU A 125 14.15 11.27 61.57
N GLN A 126 12.85 11.56 61.50
CA GLN A 126 12.20 12.56 62.37
C GLN A 126 11.96 12.06 63.80
N LEU A 127 11.86 10.74 63.99
CA LEU A 127 11.59 10.11 65.29
C LEU A 127 12.85 9.77 66.09
N SER A 128 14.06 9.93 65.54
CA SER A 128 15.32 9.82 66.29
C SER A 128 15.69 11.15 66.94
N PRO A 129 15.58 11.32 68.27
CA PRO A 129 16.07 12.50 68.96
C PRO A 129 17.58 12.32 69.14
N GLY A 130 18.35 12.98 68.27
CA GLY A 130 19.73 13.42 68.49
C GLY A 130 20.73 12.42 69.09
N GLN A 131 21.43 11.69 68.22
CA GLN A 131 22.86 11.37 68.40
C GLN A 131 23.58 11.34 67.05
N PHE A 132 23.52 12.43 66.30
CA PHE A 132 24.61 12.72 65.37
C PHE A 132 25.63 13.55 66.14
N GLN A 133 26.59 12.86 66.77
CA GLN A 133 27.87 13.50 67.03
C GLN A 133 28.44 13.85 65.65
N THR A 134 28.34 15.13 65.26
CA THR A 134 29.32 15.72 64.35
C THR A 134 30.66 15.67 65.06
N GLU A 135 31.31 14.50 65.03
CA GLU A 135 32.75 14.46 65.06
C GLU A 135 33.17 15.16 63.77
N THR A 136 33.52 16.43 63.89
CA THR A 136 34.33 17.14 62.90
C THR A 136 35.67 16.41 62.81
N GLN A 137 35.68 15.26 62.14
CA GLN A 137 36.89 14.75 61.55
C GLN A 137 37.23 15.75 60.46
N ARG A 138 38.21 16.62 60.75
CA ARG A 138 38.84 17.49 59.77
C ARG A 138 39.25 16.62 58.58
N MET A 139 38.39 16.53 57.57
CA MET A 139 38.83 16.10 56.26
C MET A 139 39.74 17.20 55.76
N SER A 140 41.04 16.92 55.74
CA SER A 140 42.02 17.78 55.06
C SER A 140 41.49 18.05 53.66
N LEU A 141 41.27 19.34 53.35
CA LEU A 141 40.93 19.80 52.01
C LEU A 141 41.96 19.20 51.04
N PRO A 142 41.55 18.48 49.98
CA PRO A 142 42.49 18.16 48.92
C PRO A 142 42.99 19.49 48.34
N VAL A 143 44.32 19.63 48.35
CA VAL A 143 45.04 20.77 47.78
C VAL A 143 44.49 21.07 46.39
N ALA A 144 44.19 22.34 46.16
CA ALA A 144 43.66 22.86 44.90
C ALA A 144 44.48 22.32 43.71
N VAL A 145 43.86 21.49 42.89
CA VAL A 145 44.31 21.32 41.51
C VAL A 145 43.95 22.62 40.81
N THR A 146 44.96 23.45 40.60
CA THR A 146 44.86 24.68 39.82
C THR A 146 44.21 24.37 38.46
N SER A 147 43.16 25.12 38.12
CA SER A 147 42.48 25.05 36.83
C SER A 147 43.50 25.13 35.68
N PRO A 148 43.44 24.24 34.67
CA PRO A 148 44.17 24.47 33.45
C PRO A 148 43.57 25.69 32.74
N THR A 149 44.42 26.69 32.53
CA THR A 149 44.20 27.88 31.71
C THR A 149 43.62 27.50 30.34
N PRO A 150 42.59 28.19 29.83
CA PRO A 150 42.12 27.95 28.47
C PRO A 150 43.17 28.48 27.48
N THR A 151 43.91 27.58 26.85
CA THR A 151 44.70 27.91 25.66
C THR A 151 43.72 28.17 24.53
N SER A 152 43.49 29.45 24.22
CA SER A 152 42.93 29.87 22.95
C SER A 152 43.92 29.48 21.84
N LEU A 153 43.60 28.44 21.07
CA LEU A 153 44.27 28.22 19.80
C LEU A 153 43.25 28.24 18.66
N SER A 154 43.28 29.39 18.00
CA SER A 154 42.87 29.69 16.64
C SER A 154 42.88 28.51 15.67
N THR A 155 41.76 28.36 14.97
CA THR A 155 41.67 27.72 13.65
C THR A 155 42.60 28.41 12.64
N PRO A 156 43.22 27.63 11.76
CA PRO A 156 43.43 28.10 10.40
C PRO A 156 43.01 27.08 9.34
N THR A 157 42.29 27.62 8.35
CA THR A 157 42.05 27.15 6.95
C THR A 157 41.32 25.85 6.70
#